data_AF-A0A554VBS6-F1
#
_entry.id   AF-A0A554VBS6-F1
#
_cell.length_a   1.000
_cell.length_b   1.000
_cell.length_c   1.000
_cell.angle_alpha   90.00
_cell.angle_beta   90.00
_cell.angle_gamma   90.00
#
_symmetry.space_group_name_H-M   'P 1'
#
loop_
_entity.id
_entity.type
_entity.pdbx_description
1 polymer ?
#
loop_
_entity_poly.entity_id
_entity_poly.type
_entity_poly.pdbx_seq_one_letter_code
_entity_poly.pdbx_strand_id
1 'polypeptide(L)'
;MKSQKLILLITFYIYHFITTAQENKGSFFNQVTLRKSFQSKNDKAEPAIITYSNPKEKEASWLINGAVGINVLPKTKKVLTLSPYIEYHRNTLIDKEQDNFQTGLALEWQTSDISTNGWTPVLISSIKYNNDNIKDISSFQGNIYFTPLFKGKALEAKYFWLPNTTVNFGKLFQFVYTPYLGLENENRISTEENIDEGNIYRGYFRISSNILLFPINEKLKNRFEFNVDWQYRYNFSENIQSLNTSEHQYFTTSFNYIFFKTDDDKKSAKIGLDYVNGENPTKNFEEQSFYAISLKIKL
;
A
#
# COMPACT_ATOMS: atom_id res chain seq x y z
N MET A 1 21.08 -14.93 23.87
CA MET A 1 22.04 -13.81 24.03
C MET A 1 22.35 -13.00 22.75
N LYS A 2 22.22 -13.53 21.52
CA LYS A 2 22.45 -12.75 20.28
C LYS A 2 21.31 -11.77 19.92
N SER A 3 20.05 -12.12 20.23
CA SER A 3 18.88 -11.26 19.95
C SER A 3 18.82 -9.98 20.79
N GLN A 4 19.21 -10.04 22.08
CA GLN A 4 19.21 -8.87 22.97
C GLN A 4 20.20 -7.78 22.54
N LYS A 5 21.35 -8.17 21.97
CA LYS A 5 22.34 -7.21 21.45
C LYS A 5 21.85 -6.49 20.20
N LEU A 6 21.06 -7.18 19.35
CA LEU A 6 20.47 -6.58 18.15
C LEU A 6 19.38 -5.57 18.50
N ILE A 7 18.51 -5.90 19.47
CA ILE A 7 17.46 -5.00 19.97
C ILE A 7 18.09 -3.74 20.57
N LEU A 8 19.13 -3.87 21.41
CA LEU A 8 19.84 -2.74 22.00
C LEU A 8 20.47 -1.83 20.94
N LEU A 9 21.07 -2.41 19.89
CA LEU A 9 21.67 -1.65 18.79
C LEU A 9 20.62 -0.88 17.99
N ILE A 10 19.47 -1.50 17.69
CA ILE A 10 18.35 -0.86 17.00
C ILE A 10 17.77 0.26 17.86
N THR A 11 17.55 0.03 19.16
CA THR A 11 17.06 1.08 20.07
C THR A 11 18.04 2.23 20.21
N PHE A 12 19.36 1.97 20.20
CA PHE A 12 20.38 3.01 20.27
C PHE A 12 20.41 3.86 19.00
N TYR A 13 20.31 3.23 17.81
CA TYR A 13 20.21 3.95 16.54
C TYR A 13 18.93 4.78 16.44
N ILE A 14 17.78 4.25 16.90
CA ILE A 14 16.51 4.97 16.96
C ILE A 14 16.63 6.16 17.92
N TYR A 15 17.23 5.98 19.11
CA TYR A 15 17.41 7.05 20.09
C TYR A 15 18.32 8.16 19.56
N HIS A 16 19.42 7.80 18.88
CA HIS A 16 20.33 8.78 18.28
C HIS A 16 19.69 9.56 17.12
N PHE A 17 18.80 8.91 16.36
CA PHE A 17 17.99 9.56 15.32
C PHE A 17 16.94 10.52 15.90
N ILE A 18 16.30 10.15 17.01
CA ILE A 18 15.32 11.01 17.71
C ILE A 18 16.01 12.26 18.25
N THR A 19 17.21 12.13 18.82
CA THR A 19 17.96 13.28 19.36
C THR A 19 18.45 14.24 18.28
N THR A 20 18.76 13.75 17.08
CA THR A 20 19.18 14.60 15.93
C THR A 20 17.99 15.22 15.18
N ALA A 21 16.77 14.69 15.33
CA ALA A 21 15.56 15.30 14.79
C ALA A 21 15.12 16.57 15.54
N GLN A 22 15.60 16.78 16.77
CA GLN A 22 15.19 17.89 17.64
C GLN A 22 15.79 19.25 17.24
N GLU A 23 16.82 19.29 16.39
CA GLU A 23 17.46 20.53 15.92
C GLU A 23 16.77 21.18 14.69
N ASN A 24 15.70 20.60 14.15
CA ASN A 24 15.07 21.09 12.93
C ASN A 24 13.67 21.68 13.14
N LYS A 25 13.48 22.95 12.72
CA LYS A 25 12.23 23.75 12.76
C LYS A 25 11.03 23.19 11.95
N GLY A 26 10.98 21.89 11.69
CA GLY A 26 9.79 21.20 11.17
C GLY A 26 9.33 20.20 12.21
N SER A 27 8.06 20.28 12.64
CA SER A 27 7.48 19.33 13.59
C SER A 27 7.75 17.90 13.12
N PHE A 28 8.35 17.06 13.97
CA PHE A 28 8.60 15.63 13.70
C PHE A 28 7.37 14.91 13.11
N PHE A 29 6.19 15.32 13.56
CA PHE A 29 4.90 14.83 13.07
C PHE A 29 4.66 15.04 11.56
N ASN A 30 5.33 16.00 10.92
CA ASN A 30 5.22 16.22 9.48
C ASN A 30 5.95 15.14 8.64
N GLN A 31 6.75 14.28 9.28
CA GLN A 31 7.49 13.19 8.62
C GLN A 31 6.79 11.84 8.78
N VAL A 32 5.79 11.76 9.67
CA VAL A 32 4.98 10.57 9.92
C VAL A 32 3.88 10.49 8.87
N THR A 33 3.67 9.31 8.29
CA THR A 33 2.60 9.06 7.31
C THR A 33 1.76 7.87 7.79
N LEU A 34 0.43 8.02 7.80
CA LEU A 34 -0.52 6.93 8.05
C LEU A 34 -1.29 6.62 6.75
N ARG A 35 -1.19 5.38 6.29
CA ARG A 35 -1.82 4.89 5.06
C ARG A 35 -2.11 3.39 5.13
N LYS A 36 -2.75 2.82 4.11
CA LYS A 36 -3.08 1.38 4.05
C LYS A 36 -1.84 0.49 3.94
N SER A 37 -0.85 0.90 3.14
CA SER A 37 0.41 0.18 2.94
C SER A 37 1.49 1.07 2.30
N PHE A 38 2.76 0.68 2.44
CA PHE A 38 3.94 1.39 1.92
C PHE A 38 4.42 0.92 0.54
N GLN A 39 3.58 0.16 -0.18
CA GLN A 39 3.91 -0.42 -1.49
C GLN A 39 4.22 0.62 -2.59
N SER A 40 3.70 1.85 -2.52
CA SER A 40 4.12 3.01 -3.32
C SER A 40 3.56 4.31 -2.73
N LYS A 41 4.23 5.45 -2.92
CA LYS A 41 3.67 6.80 -2.67
C LYS A 41 2.96 7.40 -3.89
N ASN A 42 3.20 6.87 -5.09
CA ASN A 42 2.58 7.35 -6.33
C ASN A 42 1.17 6.82 -6.56
N ASP A 43 0.82 5.67 -5.97
CA ASP A 43 -0.58 5.43 -5.64
C ASP A 43 -1.02 6.62 -4.80
N LYS A 44 -2.12 7.29 -5.18
CA LYS A 44 -2.82 8.23 -4.29
C LYS A 44 -2.98 7.54 -2.94
N ALA A 45 -2.07 7.81 -2.00
CA ALA A 45 -1.75 6.87 -0.93
C ALA A 45 -3.04 6.39 -0.28
N GLU A 46 -3.33 5.09 -0.43
CA GLU A 46 -4.62 4.56 0.01
C GLU A 46 -4.76 4.82 1.51
N PRO A 47 -5.88 5.37 1.98
CA PRO A 47 -6.10 5.66 3.39
C PRO A 47 -6.05 4.37 4.22
N ALA A 48 -5.58 4.47 5.46
CA ALA A 48 -5.74 3.38 6.43
C ALA A 48 -7.23 3.10 6.62
N ILE A 49 -7.56 1.82 6.77
CA ILE A 49 -8.94 1.34 6.92
C ILE A 49 -9.10 0.78 8.32
N ILE A 50 -10.12 1.24 9.03
CA ILE A 50 -10.53 0.69 10.32
C ILE A 50 -12.05 0.46 10.25
N THR A 51 -12.47 -0.79 10.42
CA THR A 51 -13.87 -1.17 10.60
C THR A 51 -13.98 -2.00 11.87
N TYR A 52 -15.00 -1.70 12.66
CA TYR A 52 -15.35 -2.44 13.87
C TYR A 52 -16.84 -2.76 13.79
N SER A 53 -17.19 -4.02 14.05
CA SER A 53 -18.57 -4.48 14.16
C SER A 53 -18.74 -5.27 15.44
N ASN A 54 -19.78 -4.97 16.22
CA ASN A 54 -20.10 -5.70 17.44
C ASN A 54 -21.61 -5.96 17.50
N PRO A 55 -22.09 -6.98 16.78
CA PRO A 55 -23.51 -7.33 16.77
C PRO A 55 -23.93 -7.94 18.11
N LYS A 56 -25.19 -7.75 18.52
CA LYS A 56 -25.71 -8.18 19.84
C LYS A 56 -25.57 -9.68 20.14
N GLU A 57 -25.49 -10.51 19.10
CA GLU A 57 -25.55 -11.98 19.19
C GLU A 57 -24.35 -12.68 18.54
N LYS A 58 -23.31 -11.93 18.16
CA LYS A 58 -22.06 -12.52 17.64
C LYS A 58 -20.85 -11.84 18.26
N GLU A 59 -19.70 -12.48 18.11
CA GLU A 59 -18.43 -11.90 18.55
C GLU A 59 -18.10 -10.61 17.79
N ALA A 60 -17.31 -9.77 18.43
CA ALA A 60 -16.85 -8.53 17.83
C ALA A 60 -15.84 -8.83 16.71
N SER A 61 -16.01 -8.17 15.57
CA SER A 61 -15.19 -8.36 14.39
C SER A 61 -14.47 -7.06 14.00
N TRP A 62 -13.27 -7.21 13.45
CA TRP A 62 -12.35 -6.11 13.17
C TRP A 62 -11.83 -6.21 11.74
N LEU A 63 -11.70 -5.07 11.06
CA LEU A 63 -10.87 -4.90 9.87
C LEU A 63 -9.91 -3.75 10.14
N ILE A 64 -8.62 -4.03 10.21
CA ILE A 64 -7.56 -3.04 10.35
C ILE A 64 -6.59 -3.27 9.21
N ASN A 65 -6.48 -2.27 8.33
CA ASN A 65 -5.42 -2.19 7.33
C ASN A 65 -4.74 -0.85 7.49
N GLY A 66 -3.65 -0.84 8.24
CA GLY A 66 -2.94 0.38 8.58
C GLY A 66 -1.44 0.17 8.53
N ALA A 67 -0.75 1.19 8.06
CA ALA A 67 0.67 1.27 8.01
C ALA A 67 1.14 2.66 8.44
N VAL A 68 2.15 2.68 9.31
CA VAL A 68 2.81 3.91 9.77
C VAL A 68 4.25 3.86 9.32
N GLY A 69 4.74 4.96 8.77
CA GLY A 69 6.13 5.08 8.37
C GLY A 69 6.64 6.50 8.43
N ILE A 70 7.97 6.62 8.41
CA ILE A 70 8.67 7.89 8.61
C ILE A 70 9.57 8.14 7.40
N ASN A 71 9.46 9.29 6.74
CA ASN A 71 10.42 9.64 5.71
C ASN A 71 11.75 10.09 6.35
N VAL A 72 12.79 9.25 6.26
CA VAL A 72 14.11 9.55 6.85
C VAL A 72 15.02 10.38 5.92
N LEU A 73 14.57 10.66 4.69
CA LEU A 73 15.25 11.53 3.73
C LEU A 73 14.39 12.75 3.35
N PRO A 74 13.95 13.60 4.30
CA PRO A 74 13.00 14.68 4.03
C PRO A 74 13.59 15.87 3.25
N LYS A 75 14.93 15.98 3.16
CA LYS A 75 15.63 17.15 2.60
C LYS A 75 16.48 16.85 1.36
N THR A 76 16.37 15.66 0.79
CA THR A 76 17.11 15.34 -0.44
C THR A 76 16.50 16.07 -1.62
N LYS A 77 17.31 16.83 -2.39
CA LYS A 77 16.90 17.38 -3.71
C LYS A 77 16.52 16.28 -4.70
N LYS A 78 16.96 15.05 -4.45
CA LYS A 78 16.60 13.86 -5.21
C LYS A 78 15.20 13.42 -4.82
N VAL A 79 14.42 13.04 -5.82
CA VAL A 79 13.11 12.39 -5.68
C VAL A 79 13.31 10.94 -5.23
N LEU A 80 13.85 10.82 -4.02
CA LEU A 80 14.20 9.58 -3.35
C LEU A 80 13.54 9.63 -1.97
N THR A 81 12.65 8.68 -1.72
CA THR A 81 12.10 8.44 -0.39
C THR A 81 12.68 7.16 0.16
N LEU A 82 13.10 7.19 1.42
CA LEU A 82 13.31 5.98 2.22
C LEU A 82 12.37 6.05 3.43
N SER A 83 11.64 4.97 3.68
CA SER A 83 10.65 4.91 4.75
C SER A 83 10.70 3.58 5.48
N PRO A 84 11.26 3.52 6.71
CA PRO A 84 10.88 2.46 7.65
C PRO A 84 9.37 2.51 7.89
N TYR A 85 8.77 1.34 7.98
CA TYR A 85 7.33 1.21 8.20
C TYR A 85 6.99 -0.05 9.00
N ILE A 86 5.83 0.01 9.63
CA ILE A 86 5.13 -1.12 10.24
C ILE A 86 3.73 -1.18 9.62
N GLU A 87 3.27 -2.37 9.26
CA GLU A 87 1.90 -2.62 8.79
C GLU A 87 1.24 -3.68 9.68
N TYR A 88 -0.06 -3.50 9.90
CA TYR A 88 -0.90 -4.48 10.55
C TYR A 88 -2.16 -4.71 9.72
N HIS A 89 -2.40 -5.97 9.40
CA HIS A 89 -3.53 -6.46 8.62
C HIS A 89 -4.31 -7.45 9.49
N ARG A 90 -5.42 -7.01 10.05
CA ARG A 90 -6.35 -7.88 10.78
C ARG A 90 -7.70 -7.85 10.11
N ASN A 91 -8.28 -9.01 9.84
CA ASN A 91 -9.65 -9.10 9.35
C ASN A 91 -10.35 -10.34 9.91
N THR A 92 -11.32 -10.12 10.78
CA THR A 92 -12.21 -11.17 11.35
C THR A 92 -13.66 -11.00 10.90
N LEU A 93 -13.90 -10.15 9.89
CA LEU A 93 -15.22 -9.90 9.27
C LEU A 93 -15.48 -10.80 8.05
N ILE A 94 -14.61 -11.78 7.81
CA ILE A 94 -14.50 -12.54 6.57
C ILE A 94 -14.33 -14.03 6.87
N ASP A 95 -14.56 -14.88 5.86
CA ASP A 95 -14.56 -16.33 6.04
C ASP A 95 -13.19 -16.89 6.40
N LYS A 96 -12.12 -16.35 5.82
CA LYS A 96 -10.74 -16.73 6.15
C LYS A 96 -10.09 -15.59 6.90
N GLU A 97 -10.01 -15.75 8.22
CA GLU A 97 -9.44 -14.73 9.09
C GLU A 97 -8.03 -14.35 8.69
N GLN A 98 -7.67 -13.10 8.97
CA GLN A 98 -6.35 -12.56 8.73
C GLN A 98 -5.83 -11.92 10.01
N ASP A 99 -4.60 -12.27 10.39
CA ASP A 99 -3.83 -11.56 11.41
C ASP A 99 -2.36 -11.59 11.00
N ASN A 100 -1.92 -10.48 10.42
CA ASN A 100 -0.61 -10.38 9.81
C ASN A 100 0.09 -9.08 10.23
N PHE A 101 1.31 -9.23 10.73
CA PHE A 101 2.17 -8.13 11.13
C PHE A 101 3.38 -8.03 10.21
N GLN A 102 3.69 -6.82 9.75
CA GLN A 102 4.80 -6.58 8.85
C GLN A 102 5.64 -5.40 9.33
N THR A 103 6.95 -5.47 9.13
CA THR A 103 7.85 -4.35 9.35
C THR A 103 8.96 -4.36 8.32
N GLY A 104 9.33 -3.19 7.80
CA GLY A 104 10.30 -3.16 6.71
C GLY A 104 10.81 -1.77 6.37
N LEU A 105 11.55 -1.72 5.26
CA LEU A 105 12.07 -0.52 4.64
C LEU A 105 11.51 -0.44 3.22
N ALA A 106 10.91 0.70 2.88
CA ALA A 106 10.44 1.02 1.53
C ALA A 106 11.28 2.13 0.92
N LEU A 107 11.73 1.92 -0.32
CA LEU A 107 12.47 2.85 -1.15
C LEU A 107 11.60 3.22 -2.35
N GLU A 108 11.47 4.50 -2.63
CA GLU A 108 10.88 4.99 -3.88
C GLU A 108 11.86 5.96 -4.54
N TRP A 109 12.22 5.69 -5.78
CA TRP A 109 13.18 6.45 -6.54
C TRP A 109 12.62 6.80 -7.91
N GLN A 110 12.35 8.09 -8.13
CA GLN A 110 12.15 8.63 -9.46
C GLN A 110 13.53 8.90 -10.07
N THR A 111 13.88 8.16 -11.12
CA THR A 111 15.29 8.04 -11.56
C THR A 111 15.82 9.29 -12.27
N SER A 112 14.92 10.16 -12.73
CA SER A 112 15.25 11.41 -13.42
C SER A 112 14.37 12.55 -12.95
N ASP A 113 14.83 13.78 -13.12
CA ASP A 113 13.95 14.93 -12.94
C ASP A 113 12.91 14.94 -14.08
N ILE A 114 11.64 14.81 -13.70
CA ILE A 114 10.53 14.88 -14.65
C ILE A 114 10.43 16.26 -15.32
N SER A 115 10.99 17.29 -14.68
CA SER A 115 10.98 18.65 -15.17
C SER A 115 11.75 18.78 -16.49
N THR A 116 12.81 17.99 -16.69
CA THR A 116 13.70 18.04 -17.87
C THR A 116 13.27 17.09 -18.98
N ASN A 117 12.88 15.85 -18.65
CA ASN A 117 12.75 14.79 -19.65
C ASN A 117 11.30 14.50 -20.07
N GLY A 118 10.32 15.19 -19.48
CA GLY A 118 8.89 15.02 -19.80
C GLY A 118 8.29 13.68 -19.36
N TRP A 119 9.12 12.72 -18.97
CA TRP A 119 8.75 11.48 -18.30
C TRP A 119 9.89 10.99 -17.41
N THR A 120 9.58 10.09 -16.50
CA THR A 120 10.54 9.47 -15.60
C THR A 120 10.01 8.13 -15.10
N PRO A 121 10.84 7.09 -14.99
CA PRO A 121 10.44 5.87 -14.33
C PRO A 121 10.56 6.03 -12.82
N VAL A 122 9.60 5.43 -12.12
CA VAL A 122 9.60 5.36 -10.67
C VAL A 122 9.82 3.92 -10.27
N LEU A 123 10.96 3.69 -9.61
CA LEU A 123 11.33 2.41 -9.04
C LEU A 123 10.88 2.38 -7.59
N ILE A 124 10.16 1.32 -7.23
CA ILE A 124 9.66 1.14 -5.88
C ILE A 124 10.17 -0.19 -5.38
N SER A 125 10.86 -0.22 -4.26
CA SER A 125 11.41 -1.44 -3.71
C SER A 125 11.15 -1.50 -2.22
N SER A 126 11.00 -2.70 -1.68
CA SER A 126 10.95 -2.88 -0.25
C SER A 126 11.54 -4.21 0.17
N ILE A 127 12.03 -4.22 1.40
CA ILE A 127 12.39 -5.43 2.14
C ILE A 127 11.65 -5.39 3.46
N LYS A 128 11.02 -6.50 3.84
CA LYS A 128 10.22 -6.57 5.06
C LYS A 128 10.30 -7.95 5.71
N TYR A 129 10.17 -7.96 7.02
CA TYR A 129 9.82 -9.14 7.79
C TYR A 129 8.30 -9.19 7.91
N ASN A 130 7.76 -10.39 7.77
CA ASN A 130 6.34 -10.69 7.72
C ASN A 130 6.04 -11.84 8.67
N ASN A 131 5.04 -11.67 9.54
CA ASN A 131 4.59 -12.68 10.49
C ASN A 131 3.08 -12.88 10.34
N ASP A 132 2.69 -14.07 9.88
CA ASP A 132 1.31 -14.53 9.76
C ASP A 132 0.96 -15.34 11.00
N ASN A 133 0.11 -14.77 11.85
CA ASN A 133 -0.31 -15.38 13.12
C ASN A 133 -1.44 -16.40 12.93
N ILE A 134 -2.02 -16.51 11.73
CA ILE A 134 -3.09 -17.48 11.44
C ILE A 134 -2.49 -18.79 10.97
N LYS A 135 -1.43 -18.73 10.14
CA LYS A 135 -0.71 -19.92 9.63
C LYS A 135 0.59 -20.22 10.35
N ASP A 136 0.95 -19.43 11.35
CA ASP A 136 2.24 -19.49 12.06
C ASP A 136 3.45 -19.46 11.10
N ILE A 137 3.39 -18.59 10.08
CA ILE A 137 4.44 -18.42 9.08
C ILE A 137 5.18 -17.10 9.30
N SER A 138 6.49 -17.18 9.48
CA SER A 138 7.39 -16.03 9.42
C SER A 138 8.19 -16.05 8.12
N SER A 139 8.33 -14.90 7.48
CA SER A 139 9.06 -14.76 6.20
C SER A 139 9.78 -13.42 6.05
N PHE A 140 10.83 -13.43 5.24
CA PHE A 140 11.37 -12.22 4.64
C PHE A 140 10.79 -12.05 3.24
N GLN A 141 10.29 -10.86 2.96
CA GLN A 141 9.72 -10.53 1.66
C GLN A 141 10.48 -9.36 1.05
N GLY A 142 10.76 -9.46 -0.25
CA GLY A 142 11.41 -8.43 -1.05
C GLY A 142 10.59 -8.13 -2.30
N ASN A 143 10.63 -6.88 -2.76
CA ASN A 143 10.07 -6.54 -4.06
C ASN A 143 10.82 -5.42 -4.76
N ILE A 144 10.64 -5.40 -6.08
CA ILE A 144 11.01 -4.30 -6.95
C ILE A 144 9.92 -4.11 -8.01
N TYR A 145 9.35 -2.93 -8.06
CA TYR A 145 8.32 -2.53 -8.99
C TYR A 145 8.75 -1.30 -9.78
N PHE A 146 8.07 -1.13 -10.91
CA PHE A 146 8.25 -0.05 -11.84
C PHE A 146 6.89 0.56 -12.19
N THR A 147 6.81 1.89 -12.23
CA THR A 147 5.70 2.62 -12.85
C THR A 147 6.21 3.87 -13.59
N PRO A 148 5.70 4.20 -14.79
CA PRO A 148 6.13 5.37 -15.53
C PRO A 148 5.32 6.63 -15.16
N LEU A 149 5.97 7.76 -14.94
CA LEU A 149 5.36 9.06 -14.64
C LEU A 149 5.61 10.05 -15.78
N PHE A 150 4.58 10.77 -16.22
CA PHE A 150 4.63 11.69 -17.37
C PHE A 150 4.31 13.14 -16.96
N LYS A 151 5.02 14.11 -17.55
CA LYS A 151 4.81 15.56 -17.34
C LYS A 151 3.76 16.12 -18.31
N GLY A 152 3.00 17.11 -17.84
CA GLY A 152 2.48 18.18 -18.70
C GLY A 152 1.36 17.81 -19.66
N LYS A 153 0.62 16.74 -19.39
CA LYS A 153 -0.48 16.25 -20.24
C LYS A 153 -1.80 16.06 -19.47
N ALA A 154 -1.97 16.78 -18.36
CA ALA A 154 -3.11 16.61 -17.49
C ALA A 154 -4.39 17.28 -18.05
N LEU A 155 -5.53 16.79 -17.58
CA LEU A 155 -6.89 17.30 -17.76
C LEU A 155 -7.53 17.14 -19.15
N GLU A 156 -6.76 16.89 -20.22
CA GLU A 156 -7.36 16.60 -21.53
C GLU A 156 -7.62 15.09 -21.74
N ALA A 157 -8.84 14.73 -22.15
CA ALA A 157 -9.26 13.33 -22.36
C ALA A 157 -8.37 12.56 -23.35
N LYS A 158 -7.79 13.22 -24.36
CA LYS A 158 -6.93 12.58 -25.38
C LYS A 158 -5.67 11.93 -24.81
N TYR A 159 -5.30 12.25 -23.56
CA TYR A 159 -4.15 11.70 -22.86
C TYR A 159 -4.51 10.54 -21.92
N PHE A 160 -5.73 9.99 -21.99
CA PHE A 160 -6.20 8.91 -21.11
C PHE A 160 -5.37 7.61 -21.22
N TRP A 161 -4.61 7.43 -22.30
CA TRP A 161 -3.71 6.29 -22.52
C TRP A 161 -2.32 6.48 -21.90
N LEU A 162 -2.06 7.66 -21.30
CA LEU A 162 -0.85 7.91 -20.55
C LEU A 162 -1.08 7.56 -19.08
N PRO A 163 -0.32 6.60 -18.53
CA PRO A 163 -0.44 6.27 -17.12
C PRO A 163 0.00 7.43 -16.24
N ASN A 164 -0.48 7.43 -15.00
CA ASN A 164 -0.25 8.47 -14.00
C ASN A 164 -0.63 9.88 -14.48
N THR A 165 -1.45 9.99 -15.52
CA THR A 165 -1.95 11.26 -16.07
C THR A 165 -3.41 11.40 -15.72
N THR A 166 -3.72 12.41 -14.90
CA THR A 166 -5.10 12.74 -14.55
C THR A 166 -5.77 13.43 -15.73
N VAL A 167 -6.89 12.92 -16.22
CA VAL A 167 -7.64 13.46 -17.38
C VAL A 167 -9.09 13.74 -17.01
N ASN A 168 -9.70 14.76 -17.61
CA ASN A 168 -11.12 15.06 -17.42
C ASN A 168 -11.94 14.54 -18.61
N PHE A 169 -12.99 13.77 -18.31
CA PHE A 169 -14.01 13.39 -19.28
C PHE A 169 -15.20 14.34 -19.14
N GLY A 170 -15.06 15.51 -19.78
CA GLY A 170 -16.03 16.59 -19.67
C GLY A 170 -16.19 17.09 -18.23
N LYS A 171 -17.44 17.29 -17.80
CA LYS A 171 -17.78 17.72 -16.43
C LYS A 171 -18.16 16.55 -15.50
N LEU A 172 -18.20 15.33 -16.03
CA LEU A 172 -18.78 14.18 -15.34
C LEU A 172 -17.78 13.52 -14.41
N PHE A 173 -16.57 13.23 -14.88
CA PHE A 173 -15.56 12.58 -14.06
C PHE A 173 -14.14 12.93 -14.50
N GLN A 174 -13.22 12.75 -13.56
CA GLN A 174 -11.79 12.82 -13.75
C GLN A 174 -11.22 11.42 -13.50
N PHE A 175 -10.32 10.97 -14.37
CA PHE A 175 -9.78 9.61 -14.37
C PHE A 175 -8.25 9.65 -14.31
N VAL A 176 -7.67 8.69 -13.59
CA VAL A 176 -6.24 8.38 -13.63
C VAL A 176 -6.08 6.89 -13.39
N TYR A 177 -5.08 6.29 -14.04
CA TYR A 177 -4.66 4.92 -13.76
C TYR A 177 -3.14 4.83 -13.63
N THR A 178 -2.68 3.84 -12.87
CA THR A 178 -1.29 3.62 -12.52
C THR A 178 -0.97 2.14 -12.70
N PRO A 179 -0.24 1.76 -13.75
CA PRO A 179 0.25 0.41 -13.93
C PRO A 179 1.54 0.20 -13.13
N TYR A 180 1.71 -1.01 -12.62
CA TYR A 180 2.91 -1.50 -11.97
C TYR A 180 3.32 -2.81 -12.61
N LEU A 181 4.62 -2.97 -12.82
CA LEU A 181 5.23 -4.23 -13.22
C LEU A 181 6.42 -4.48 -12.30
N GLY A 182 6.67 -5.74 -11.93
CA GLY A 182 7.88 -6.06 -11.19
C GLY A 182 7.99 -7.49 -10.73
N LEU A 183 8.82 -7.67 -9.70
CA LEU A 183 9.17 -8.95 -9.12
C LEU A 183 9.00 -8.91 -7.62
N GLU A 184 8.55 -10.03 -7.06
CA GLU A 184 8.43 -10.27 -5.63
C GLU A 184 9.22 -11.53 -5.26
N ASN A 185 9.82 -11.54 -4.07
CA ASN A 185 10.38 -12.73 -3.45
C ASN A 185 9.84 -12.86 -2.03
N GLU A 186 9.63 -14.09 -1.60
CA GLU A 186 9.28 -14.47 -0.25
C GLU A 186 10.18 -15.63 0.16
N ASN A 187 10.84 -15.50 1.29
CA ASN A 187 11.61 -16.54 1.94
C ASN A 187 10.94 -16.87 3.28
N ARG A 188 10.25 -18.01 3.36
CA ARG A 188 9.65 -18.54 4.57
C ARG A 188 10.76 -19.18 5.42
N ILE A 189 10.96 -18.63 6.60
CA ILE A 189 12.08 -18.97 7.50
C ILE A 189 11.65 -19.74 8.74
N SER A 190 10.35 -19.77 9.02
CA SER A 190 9.76 -20.53 10.12
C SER A 190 8.31 -20.78 9.75
N THR A 191 7.91 -22.04 9.83
CA THR A 191 6.57 -22.54 9.55
C THR A 191 6.23 -23.66 10.53
N GLU A 192 4.95 -24.04 10.63
CA GLU A 192 4.53 -25.18 11.45
C GLU A 192 5.15 -26.50 10.94
N GLU A 193 5.12 -26.71 9.63
CA GLU A 193 5.75 -27.86 8.97
C GLU A 193 6.97 -27.45 8.16
N ASN A 194 8.09 -28.17 8.28
CA ASN A 194 9.34 -27.87 7.56
C ASN A 194 9.19 -27.92 6.03
N ILE A 195 8.16 -28.61 5.50
CA ILE A 195 7.89 -28.67 4.06
C ILE A 195 7.39 -27.33 3.49
N ASP A 196 7.01 -26.41 4.37
CA ASP A 196 6.50 -25.07 4.06
C ASP A 196 7.59 -24.00 4.10
N GLU A 197 8.80 -24.35 4.53
CA GLU A 197 9.96 -23.48 4.46
C GLU A 197 10.53 -23.43 3.04
N GLY A 198 10.98 -22.25 2.63
CA GLY A 198 11.60 -22.09 1.32
C GLY A 198 11.42 -20.73 0.70
N ASN A 199 11.59 -20.68 -0.61
CA ASN A 199 11.59 -19.48 -1.42
C ASN A 199 10.48 -19.54 -2.46
N ILE A 200 9.89 -18.38 -2.71
CA ILE A 200 8.89 -18.16 -3.76
C ILE A 200 9.32 -16.92 -4.52
N TYR A 201 9.33 -16.99 -5.84
CA TYR A 201 9.64 -15.88 -6.73
C TYR A 201 8.48 -15.65 -7.67
N ARG A 202 7.98 -14.40 -7.71
CA ARG A 202 6.75 -14.05 -8.42
C ARG A 202 6.98 -12.91 -9.40
N GLY A 203 6.44 -13.07 -10.60
CA GLY A 203 6.20 -11.95 -11.51
C GLY A 203 4.95 -11.22 -11.05
N TYR A 204 4.97 -9.89 -11.08
CA TYR A 204 3.90 -9.05 -10.56
C TYR A 204 3.44 -8.03 -11.59
N PHE A 205 2.13 -7.93 -11.76
CA PHE A 205 1.47 -6.88 -12.50
C PHE A 205 0.31 -6.31 -11.68
N ARG A 206 0.14 -4.99 -11.68
CA ARG A 206 -1.01 -4.33 -11.07
C ARG A 206 -1.44 -3.15 -11.90
N ILE A 207 -2.74 -2.90 -11.93
CA ILE A 207 -3.30 -1.65 -12.42
C ILE A 207 -4.22 -1.08 -11.34
N SER A 208 -3.92 0.13 -10.90
CA SER A 208 -4.77 0.89 -10.00
C SER A 208 -5.42 2.02 -10.76
N SER A 209 -6.69 2.31 -10.50
CA SER A 209 -7.46 3.37 -11.15
C SER A 209 -8.29 4.13 -10.15
N ASN A 210 -8.42 5.44 -10.40
CA ASN A 210 -9.19 6.34 -9.59
C ASN A 210 -10.05 7.24 -10.48
N ILE A 211 -11.36 7.24 -10.20
CA ILE A 211 -12.37 8.02 -10.87
C ILE A 211 -12.96 8.98 -9.86
N LEU A 212 -12.70 10.27 -10.01
CA LEU A 212 -13.35 11.31 -9.22
C LEU A 212 -14.59 11.81 -9.96
N LEU A 213 -15.76 11.77 -9.33
CA LEU A 213 -16.99 12.25 -9.94
C LEU A 213 -17.20 13.74 -9.71
N PHE A 214 -17.83 14.39 -10.68
CA PHE A 214 -18.23 15.80 -10.68
C PHE A 214 -17.09 16.78 -10.37
N PRO A 215 -15.93 16.70 -11.05
CA PRO A 215 -14.73 17.49 -10.70
C PRO A 215 -14.91 19.02 -10.80
N ILE A 216 -15.96 19.48 -11.47
CA ILE A 216 -16.24 20.92 -11.73
C ILE A 216 -17.49 21.42 -10.97
N ASN A 217 -18.33 20.54 -10.43
CA ASN A 217 -19.55 20.96 -9.74
C ASN A 217 -19.24 21.46 -8.33
N GLU A 218 -19.34 22.76 -8.06
CA GLU A 218 -18.97 23.35 -6.75
C GLU A 218 -19.59 22.65 -5.52
N LYS A 219 -20.81 22.11 -5.63
CA LYS A 219 -21.47 21.41 -4.50
C LYS A 219 -20.96 19.98 -4.29
N LEU A 220 -20.63 19.28 -5.38
CA LEU A 220 -20.29 17.84 -5.37
C LEU A 220 -18.81 17.55 -5.67
N LYS A 221 -18.03 18.58 -6.00
CA LYS A 221 -16.61 18.49 -6.32
C LYS A 221 -15.88 17.83 -5.16
N ASN A 222 -15.05 16.85 -5.49
CA ASN A 222 -14.25 16.10 -4.53
C ASN A 222 -15.08 15.35 -3.47
N ARG A 223 -16.37 15.05 -3.72
CA ARG A 223 -17.23 14.32 -2.77
C ARG A 223 -17.34 12.83 -3.06
N PHE A 224 -17.25 12.42 -4.32
CA PHE A 224 -17.43 11.02 -4.71
C PHE A 224 -16.24 10.53 -5.50
N GLU A 225 -15.75 9.35 -5.12
CA GLU A 225 -14.58 8.74 -5.70
C GLU A 225 -14.82 7.24 -5.87
N PHE A 226 -14.47 6.71 -7.04
CA PHE A 226 -14.50 5.30 -7.32
C PHE A 226 -13.07 4.79 -7.57
N ASN A 227 -12.66 3.77 -6.84
CA ASN A 227 -11.36 3.15 -6.96
C ASN A 227 -11.52 1.74 -7.54
N VAL A 228 -10.59 1.35 -8.41
CA VAL A 228 -10.47 0.00 -8.95
C VAL A 228 -9.02 -0.41 -8.87
N ASP A 229 -8.73 -1.56 -8.29
CA ASP A 229 -7.39 -2.10 -8.18
C ASP A 229 -7.43 -3.57 -8.61
N TRP A 230 -6.60 -3.91 -9.58
CA TRP A 230 -6.43 -5.29 -10.02
C TRP A 230 -4.95 -5.66 -9.98
N GLN A 231 -4.66 -6.84 -9.43
CA GLN A 231 -3.31 -7.38 -9.29
C GLN A 231 -3.28 -8.81 -9.79
N TYR A 232 -2.19 -9.16 -10.44
CA TYR A 232 -1.87 -10.48 -10.92
C TYR A 232 -0.45 -10.84 -10.50
N ARG A 233 -0.28 -12.06 -9.98
CA ARG A 233 1.02 -12.64 -9.68
C ARG A 233 1.13 -14.01 -10.29
N TYR A 234 2.33 -14.34 -10.76
CA TYR A 234 2.67 -15.67 -11.24
C TYR A 234 3.95 -16.16 -10.57
N ASN A 235 3.87 -17.25 -9.83
CA ASN A 235 5.02 -17.92 -9.23
C ASN A 235 5.78 -18.64 -10.35
N PHE A 236 6.93 -18.11 -10.72
CA PHE A 236 7.76 -18.71 -11.78
C PHE A 236 8.84 -19.63 -11.22
N SER A 237 9.09 -19.59 -9.90
CA SER A 237 10.03 -20.46 -9.22
C SER A 237 9.67 -20.55 -7.74
N GLU A 238 9.59 -21.77 -7.22
CA GLU A 238 9.31 -22.06 -5.83
C GLU A 238 9.88 -23.43 -5.43
N ASN A 239 10.15 -23.61 -4.14
CA ASN A 239 10.63 -24.90 -3.59
C ASN A 239 9.86 -25.35 -2.33
N ILE A 240 8.66 -24.81 -2.15
CA ILE A 240 7.74 -25.14 -1.04
C ILE A 240 6.69 -26.12 -1.57
N GLN A 241 6.43 -27.21 -0.82
CA GLN A 241 5.56 -28.29 -1.30
C GLN A 241 4.06 -28.00 -1.15
N SER A 242 3.67 -27.16 -0.18
CA SER A 242 2.27 -26.81 0.07
C SER A 242 1.67 -25.76 -0.87
N LEU A 243 2.48 -25.19 -1.77
CA LEU A 243 1.98 -24.25 -2.77
C LEU A 243 1.20 -25.01 -3.85
N ASN A 244 -0.12 -24.90 -3.75
CA ASN A 244 -1.04 -25.58 -4.67
C ASN A 244 -1.43 -24.72 -5.88
N THR A 245 -1.08 -23.43 -5.88
CA THR A 245 -1.40 -22.47 -6.95
C THR A 245 -0.17 -21.66 -7.33
N SER A 246 0.06 -21.54 -8.64
CA SER A 246 1.11 -20.68 -9.20
C SER A 246 0.59 -19.32 -9.63
N GLU A 247 -0.72 -19.16 -9.80
CA GLU A 247 -1.37 -17.91 -10.21
C GLU A 247 -2.16 -17.34 -9.05
N HIS A 248 -1.99 -16.03 -8.82
CA HIS A 248 -2.71 -15.32 -7.77
C HIS A 248 -3.33 -14.05 -8.35
N GLN A 249 -4.63 -13.88 -8.15
CA GLN A 249 -5.37 -12.70 -8.61
C GLN A 249 -5.95 -11.96 -7.40
N TYR A 250 -5.90 -10.64 -7.43
CA TYR A 250 -6.50 -9.80 -6.40
C TYR A 250 -7.24 -8.65 -7.05
N PHE A 251 -8.52 -8.52 -6.75
CA PHE A 251 -9.36 -7.43 -7.22
C PHE A 251 -9.98 -6.70 -6.05
N THR A 252 -9.90 -5.38 -6.06
CA THR A 252 -10.66 -4.54 -5.15
C THR A 252 -11.34 -3.41 -5.91
N THR A 253 -12.53 -3.05 -5.47
CA THR A 253 -13.17 -1.82 -5.91
C THR A 253 -13.84 -1.13 -4.74
N SER A 254 -13.96 0.19 -4.83
CA SER A 254 -14.51 0.97 -3.75
C SER A 254 -15.24 2.20 -4.26
N PHE A 255 -16.46 2.40 -3.79
CA PHE A 255 -17.19 3.64 -3.96
C PHE A 255 -17.17 4.44 -2.65
N ASN A 256 -16.58 5.64 -2.69
CA ASN A 256 -16.28 6.44 -1.51
C ASN A 256 -17.04 7.77 -1.52
N TYR A 257 -17.58 8.13 -0.36
CA TYR A 257 -18.03 9.47 -0.03
C TYR A 257 -16.99 10.19 0.86
N ILE A 258 -16.46 11.30 0.35
CA ILE A 258 -15.44 12.12 0.99
C ILE A 258 -16.12 13.24 1.78
N PHE A 259 -16.18 13.07 3.10
CA PHE A 259 -16.78 14.07 3.99
C PHE A 259 -15.75 15.08 4.51
N PHE A 260 -14.45 14.72 4.51
CA PHE A 260 -13.36 15.62 4.89
C PHE A 260 -12.14 15.46 3.97
N LYS A 261 -11.54 16.59 3.57
CA LYS A 261 -10.30 16.65 2.78
C LYS A 261 -9.63 18.00 3.01
N THR A 262 -8.30 18.04 3.19
CA THR A 262 -7.54 19.29 3.23
C THR A 262 -7.25 19.80 1.82
N ASP A 263 -7.02 21.11 1.68
CA ASP A 263 -6.72 21.74 0.39
C ASP A 263 -5.46 21.19 -0.29
N ASP A 264 -4.52 20.68 0.50
CA ASP A 264 -3.28 20.05 0.03
C ASP A 264 -3.40 18.54 -0.23
N ASP A 265 -4.61 17.97 -0.12
CA ASP A 265 -4.93 16.56 -0.34
C ASP A 265 -4.14 15.55 0.54
N LYS A 266 -3.42 16.03 1.55
CA LYS A 266 -2.64 15.17 2.45
C LYS A 266 -3.51 14.47 3.47
N LYS A 267 -4.54 15.15 4.00
CA LYS A 267 -5.46 14.59 4.97
C LYS A 267 -6.84 14.40 4.37
N SER A 268 -7.46 13.26 4.65
CA SER A 268 -8.85 13.01 4.22
C SER A 268 -9.52 11.98 5.09
N ALA A 269 -10.84 12.09 5.23
CA ALA A 269 -11.68 11.06 5.83
C ALA A 269 -12.88 10.77 4.90
N LYS A 270 -13.16 9.48 4.72
CA LYS A 270 -14.15 8.96 3.76
C LYS A 270 -14.90 7.77 4.35
N ILE A 271 -16.14 7.58 3.93
CA ILE A 271 -16.87 6.31 4.11
C ILE A 271 -16.95 5.65 2.74
N GLY A 272 -16.60 4.37 2.66
CA GLY A 272 -16.60 3.61 1.41
C GLY A 272 -17.43 2.34 1.50
N LEU A 273 -18.06 1.97 0.38
CA LEU A 273 -18.52 0.62 0.11
C LEU A 273 -17.44 -0.08 -0.71
N ASP A 274 -16.86 -1.12 -0.13
CA ASP A 274 -15.75 -1.88 -0.69
C ASP A 274 -16.22 -3.25 -1.15
N TYR A 275 -15.62 -3.73 -2.24
CA TYR A 275 -15.69 -5.12 -2.68
C TYR A 275 -14.28 -5.63 -2.89
N VAL A 276 -14.03 -6.85 -2.41
CA VAL A 276 -12.75 -7.56 -2.55
C VAL A 276 -13.04 -8.94 -3.11
N ASN A 277 -12.16 -9.41 -4.01
CA ASN A 277 -12.20 -10.76 -4.54
C ASN A 277 -10.79 -11.26 -4.88
N GLY A 278 -10.48 -12.50 -4.51
CA GLY A 278 -9.20 -13.15 -4.77
C GLY A 278 -8.27 -13.16 -3.54
N GLU A 279 -6.97 -13.27 -3.77
CA GLU A 279 -5.94 -13.44 -2.72
C GLU A 279 -4.75 -12.49 -2.89
N ASN A 280 -4.07 -12.17 -1.78
CA ASN A 280 -2.83 -11.39 -1.80
C ASN A 280 -1.76 -12.05 -0.91
N PRO A 281 -0.86 -12.86 -1.50
CA PRO A 281 0.19 -13.56 -0.77
C PRO A 281 1.11 -12.62 0.01
N THR A 282 1.41 -11.42 -0.51
CA THR A 282 2.30 -10.46 0.16
C THR A 282 1.73 -9.84 1.43
N LYS A 283 0.44 -10.04 1.69
CA LYS A 283 -0.28 -9.60 2.88
C LYS A 283 -0.86 -10.79 3.68
N ASN A 284 -0.55 -12.02 3.28
CA ASN A 284 -1.19 -13.21 3.83
C ASN A 284 -2.73 -13.12 3.80
N PHE A 285 -3.26 -12.52 2.73
CA PHE A 285 -4.70 -12.44 2.52
C PHE A 285 -5.13 -13.62 1.66
N GLU A 286 -5.86 -14.56 2.23
CA GLU A 286 -6.28 -15.77 1.53
C GLU A 286 -7.43 -15.53 0.54
N GLU A 287 -7.56 -16.43 -0.44
CA GLU A 287 -8.59 -16.34 -1.48
C GLU A 287 -9.99 -16.36 -0.90
N GLN A 288 -10.73 -15.26 -1.13
CA GLN A 288 -12.11 -15.08 -0.72
C GLN A 288 -12.75 -13.86 -1.39
N SER A 289 -14.05 -13.66 -1.18
CA SER A 289 -14.77 -12.47 -1.65
C SER A 289 -15.70 -11.91 -0.59
N PHE A 290 -15.73 -10.59 -0.44
CA PHE A 290 -16.62 -9.93 0.51
C PHE A 290 -16.92 -8.48 0.14
N TYR A 291 -17.99 -7.96 0.75
CA TYR A 291 -18.32 -6.53 0.74
C TYR A 291 -18.08 -5.95 2.14
N ALA A 292 -17.63 -4.71 2.22
CA ALA A 292 -17.44 -4.02 3.50
C ALA A 292 -17.87 -2.56 3.42
N ILE A 293 -18.39 -2.04 4.54
CA ILE A 293 -18.51 -0.60 4.75
C ILE A 293 -17.32 -0.18 5.61
N SER A 294 -16.54 0.77 5.10
CA SER A 294 -15.23 1.11 5.67
C SER A 294 -15.11 2.58 5.97
N LEU A 295 -14.62 2.91 7.17
CA LEU A 295 -14.11 4.25 7.47
C LEU A 295 -12.64 4.31 7.03
N LYS A 296 -12.31 5.33 6.22
CA LYS A 296 -11.01 5.47 5.58
C LYS A 296 -10.38 6.78 5.97
N ILE A 297 -9.19 6.73 6.58
CA ILE A 297 -8.48 7.90 7.12
C ILE A 297 -7.08 7.98 6.52
N LYS A 298 -6.71 9.17 6.06
CA LYS A 298 -5.36 9.51 5.55
C LYS A 298 -4.80 10.67 6.36
N LEU A 299 -3.56 10.54 6.86
CA LEU A 299 -2.81 11.58 7.58
C LEU A 299 -1.43 11.82 6.98
#